data_AF-A0A9X2L576-F1
#
_entry.id   AF-A0A9X2L576-F1
#
_cell.length_a   1.000
_cell.length_b   1.000
_cell.length_c   1.000
_cell.angle_alpha   90.00
_cell.angle_beta   90.00
_cell.angle_gamma   90.00
#
_symmetry.space_group_name_H-M   'P 1'
#
loop_
_entity.id
_entity.type
_entity.pdbx_description
1 polymer ?
#
loop_
_entity_poly.entity_id
_entity_poly.type
_entity_poly.pdbx_seq_one_letter_code
_entity_poly.pdbx_strand_id
1 'polypeptide(L)'
;MINQNKPRILFTTRLKKQRLAALQSSGFSVESVPFITFEYVIPAMWISQLPDQTDAWIFTSKKAVKAIKPAFKDLEVPEHIFAVGSKTAEMLEELNLEVTIPDEYNVVALAEKMKELELTNVTHFCGNLKAGDLNKLLGEDVNLTSVEVYRTKLAPHTLNISNYDGIVFMSPSAVESFSERNEINGTAKVFCIGPTTEAAAEEVGFENCITPEYSTLDDLTESIQNYFN
;
A
#
# COMPACT_ATOMS: atom_id res chain seq x y z
N MET A 1 2.15 -32.83 28.93
CA MET A 1 2.01 -31.39 29.24
C MET A 1 2.99 -30.64 28.37
N ILE A 2 2.53 -29.96 27.32
CA ILE A 2 3.27 -28.89 26.66
C ILE A 2 2.24 -27.80 26.39
N ASN A 3 2.03 -26.94 27.38
CA ASN A 3 1.32 -25.68 27.15
C ASN A 3 2.39 -24.68 26.74
N GLN A 4 2.89 -24.79 25.50
CA GLN A 4 3.74 -23.74 24.95
C GLN A 4 2.82 -22.59 24.58
N ASN A 5 3.01 -21.46 25.26
CA ASN A 5 2.25 -20.26 25.02
C ASN A 5 2.54 -19.83 23.57
N LYS A 6 1.53 -19.88 22.71
CA LYS A 6 1.65 -19.54 21.29
C LYS A 6 2.11 -18.08 21.17
N PRO A 7 3.12 -17.75 20.34
CA PRO A 7 3.53 -16.36 20.16
C PRO A 7 2.34 -15.51 19.70
N ARG A 8 2.10 -14.40 20.38
CA ARG A 8 0.99 -13.49 20.11
C ARG A 8 1.43 -12.39 19.17
N ILE A 9 0.84 -12.38 17.97
CA ILE A 9 1.23 -11.51 16.86
C ILE A 9 0.11 -10.51 16.57
N LEU A 10 0.46 -9.22 16.59
CA LEU A 10 -0.42 -8.13 16.17
C LEU A 10 -0.20 -7.83 14.69
N PHE A 11 -1.25 -7.95 13.88
CA PHE A 11 -1.28 -7.34 12.55
C PHE A 11 -2.00 -6.00 12.62
N THR A 12 -1.31 -4.93 12.22
CA THR A 12 -1.86 -3.55 12.17
C THR A 12 -2.78 -3.29 10.98
N THR A 13 -3.14 -4.34 10.26
CA THR A 13 -4.08 -4.33 9.13
C THR A 13 -5.16 -5.38 9.34
N ARG A 14 -6.26 -5.25 8.58
CA ARG A 14 -7.30 -6.28 8.54
C ARG A 14 -6.84 -7.47 7.69
N LEU A 15 -6.73 -8.64 8.30
CA LEU A 15 -6.49 -9.90 7.59
C LEU A 15 -7.79 -10.52 7.09
N LYS A 16 -7.71 -11.20 5.93
CA LYS A 16 -8.80 -12.06 5.46
C LYS A 16 -8.94 -13.27 6.39
N LYS A 17 -10.17 -13.76 6.60
CA LYS A 17 -10.46 -14.92 7.47
C LYS A 17 -9.57 -16.14 7.17
N GLN A 18 -9.36 -16.46 5.89
CA GLN A 18 -8.52 -17.58 5.47
C GLN A 18 -7.05 -17.41 5.92
N ARG A 19 -6.50 -16.20 5.82
CA ARG A 19 -5.11 -15.91 6.24
C ARG A 19 -4.96 -15.96 7.76
N LEU A 20 -5.93 -15.41 8.47
CA LEU A 20 -5.99 -15.50 9.93
C LEU A 20 -5.96 -16.96 10.39
N ALA A 21 -6.81 -17.81 9.78
CA ALA A 21 -6.88 -19.24 10.10
C ALA A 21 -5.56 -19.98 9.78
N ALA A 22 -4.89 -19.64 8.67
CA ALA A 22 -3.62 -20.22 8.29
C ALA A 22 -2.50 -19.92 9.31
N LEU A 23 -2.38 -18.65 9.73
CA LEU A 23 -1.41 -18.26 10.76
C LEU A 23 -1.70 -18.93 12.12
N GLN A 24 -2.98 -19.01 12.51
CA GLN A 24 -3.39 -19.66 13.75
C GLN A 24 -3.10 -21.17 13.75
N SER A 25 -3.25 -21.82 12.59
CA SER A 25 -2.90 -23.23 12.38
C SER A 25 -1.39 -23.46 12.41
N SER A 26 -0.60 -22.43 12.07
CA SER A 26 0.87 -22.45 12.13
C SER A 26 1.43 -22.22 13.55
N GLY A 27 0.57 -22.21 14.58
CA GLY A 27 1.01 -22.09 15.97
C GLY A 27 0.98 -20.68 16.57
N PHE A 28 0.48 -19.67 15.85
CA PHE A 28 0.40 -18.29 16.35
C PHE A 28 -0.94 -17.95 17.01
N SER A 29 -0.92 -17.04 17.98
CA SER A 29 -2.11 -16.32 18.44
C SER A 29 -2.17 -14.97 17.72
N VAL A 30 -3.08 -14.82 16.75
CA VAL A 30 -3.08 -13.63 15.88
C VAL A 30 -4.24 -12.70 16.20
N GLU A 31 -3.91 -11.42 16.40
CA GLU A 31 -4.85 -10.33 16.52
C GLU A 31 -4.70 -9.37 15.34
N SER A 32 -5.82 -8.88 14.79
CA SER A 32 -5.84 -8.03 13.60
C SER A 32 -6.60 -6.76 13.91
N VAL A 33 -5.87 -5.65 14.05
CA VAL A 33 -6.40 -4.33 14.40
C VAL A 33 -5.99 -3.35 13.30
N PRO A 34 -6.92 -2.83 12.49
CA PRO A 34 -6.56 -1.91 11.41
C PRO A 34 -6.21 -0.52 11.96
N PHE A 35 -4.93 -0.15 11.90
CA PHE A 35 -4.45 1.19 12.28
C PHE A 35 -4.63 2.23 11.20
N ILE A 36 -5.11 1.83 10.02
CA ILE A 36 -5.53 2.75 8.98
C ILE A 36 -6.89 2.34 8.45
N THR A 37 -7.67 3.34 8.04
CA THR A 37 -8.88 3.17 7.26
C THR A 37 -8.75 3.91 5.94
N PHE A 38 -9.69 3.72 5.03
CA PHE A 38 -9.73 4.53 3.83
C PHE A 38 -11.17 4.83 3.44
N GLU A 39 -11.35 5.93 2.74
CA GLU A 39 -12.61 6.32 2.11
C GLU A 39 -12.37 6.73 0.66
N TYR A 40 -13.36 6.51 -0.19
CA TYR A 40 -13.33 7.02 -1.56
C TYR A 40 -13.78 8.48 -1.56
N VAL A 41 -13.09 9.31 -2.35
CA VAL A 41 -13.52 10.67 -2.62
C VAL A 41 -14.67 10.62 -3.62
N ILE A 42 -15.75 11.33 -3.34
CA ILE A 42 -16.90 11.36 -4.24
C ILE A 42 -16.50 11.97 -5.60
N PRO A 43 -16.97 11.42 -6.74
CA PRO A 43 -16.56 11.89 -8.07
C PRO A 43 -16.64 13.39 -8.30
N ALA A 44 -17.72 14.02 -7.85
CA ALA A 44 -17.93 15.46 -7.98
C ALA A 44 -16.82 16.32 -7.34
N MET A 45 -16.04 15.80 -6.39
CA MET A 45 -14.95 16.54 -5.73
C MET A 45 -13.61 16.44 -6.46
N TRP A 46 -13.40 15.41 -7.28
CA TRP A 46 -12.11 15.20 -7.96
C TRP A 46 -12.19 15.35 -9.48
N ILE A 47 -13.36 15.18 -10.10
CA ILE A 47 -13.53 15.41 -11.54
C ILE A 47 -13.16 16.84 -11.92
N SER A 48 -13.51 17.84 -11.08
CA SER A 48 -13.15 19.23 -11.33
C SER A 48 -11.65 19.55 -11.21
N GLN A 49 -10.85 18.57 -10.74
CA GLN A 49 -9.39 18.68 -10.65
C GLN A 49 -8.69 18.03 -11.84
N LEU A 50 -9.43 17.34 -12.72
CA LEU A 50 -8.86 16.78 -13.94
C LEU A 50 -8.44 17.91 -14.89
N PRO A 51 -7.29 17.77 -15.56
CA PRO A 51 -6.90 18.69 -16.62
C PRO A 51 -7.84 18.50 -17.84
N ASP A 52 -8.02 19.56 -18.62
CA ASP A 52 -8.83 19.53 -19.86
C ASP A 52 -8.26 18.55 -20.91
N GLN A 53 -6.94 18.33 -20.89
CA GLN A 53 -6.25 17.38 -21.75
C GLN A 53 -5.24 16.57 -20.94
N THR A 54 -5.18 15.27 -21.20
CA THR A 54 -4.19 14.37 -20.62
C THR A 54 -3.80 13.32 -21.65
N ASP A 55 -2.50 13.06 -21.76
CA ASP A 55 -1.94 12.09 -22.71
C ASP A 55 -1.95 10.67 -22.11
N ALA A 56 -1.90 10.59 -20.77
CA ALA A 56 -1.87 9.33 -20.06
C ALA A 56 -2.50 9.35 -18.68
N TRP A 57 -3.05 8.21 -18.27
CA TRP A 57 -3.44 7.95 -16.89
C TRP A 57 -2.50 6.96 -16.20
N ILE A 58 -2.15 7.22 -14.95
CA ILE A 58 -1.37 6.32 -14.09
C ILE A 58 -2.25 5.78 -12.96
N PHE A 59 -2.16 4.48 -12.70
CA PHE A 59 -2.75 3.81 -11.54
C PHE A 59 -1.72 2.97 -10.79
N THR A 60 -1.38 3.40 -9.57
CA THR A 60 -0.47 2.65 -8.68
C THR A 60 -1.22 1.73 -7.71
N SER A 61 -2.56 1.77 -7.70
CA SER A 61 -3.39 1.07 -6.72
C SER A 61 -4.76 0.70 -7.27
N LYS A 62 -5.19 -0.53 -6.98
CA LYS A 62 -6.58 -0.99 -7.19
C LYS A 62 -7.63 -0.10 -6.54
N LYS A 63 -7.28 0.62 -5.46
CA LYS A 63 -8.21 1.57 -4.83
C LYS A 63 -8.53 2.73 -5.78
N ALA A 64 -7.55 3.23 -6.53
CA ALA A 64 -7.77 4.29 -7.50
C ALA A 64 -8.71 3.83 -8.63
N VAL A 65 -8.51 2.62 -9.17
CA VAL A 65 -9.42 2.03 -10.18
C VAL A 65 -10.85 1.92 -9.65
N LYS A 66 -11.03 1.44 -8.41
CA LYS A 66 -12.35 1.37 -7.77
C LYS A 66 -12.99 2.74 -7.54
N ALA A 67 -12.18 3.77 -7.27
CA ALA A 67 -12.66 5.11 -7.00
C ALA A 67 -13.20 5.80 -8.26
N ILE A 68 -12.58 5.55 -9.43
CA ILE A 68 -13.03 6.13 -10.69
C ILE A 68 -14.21 5.37 -11.31
N LYS A 69 -14.36 4.06 -11.03
CA LYS A 69 -15.39 3.20 -11.63
C LYS A 69 -16.82 3.77 -11.60
N PRO A 70 -17.30 4.43 -10.53
CA PRO A 70 -18.63 5.03 -10.49
C PRO A 70 -18.87 6.16 -11.50
N ALA A 71 -17.82 6.87 -11.92
CA ALA A 71 -17.89 7.99 -12.85
C ALA A 71 -17.19 7.72 -14.19
N PHE A 72 -16.66 6.51 -14.39
CA PHE A 72 -15.82 6.17 -15.55
C PHE A 72 -16.47 6.49 -16.90
N LYS A 73 -17.80 6.35 -17.02
CA LYS A 73 -18.53 6.66 -18.26
C LYS A 73 -18.53 8.14 -18.65
N ASP A 74 -18.27 9.01 -17.68
CA ASP A 74 -18.26 10.47 -17.85
C ASP A 74 -16.83 11.01 -18.00
N LEU A 75 -15.81 10.13 -18.01
CA LEU A 75 -14.42 10.51 -18.16
C LEU A 75 -13.97 10.38 -19.61
N GLU A 76 -13.15 11.34 -20.05
CA GLU A 76 -12.42 11.25 -21.31
C GLU A 76 -11.16 10.41 -21.09
N VAL A 77 -11.16 9.20 -21.67
CA VAL A 77 -10.06 8.24 -21.54
C VAL A 77 -8.95 8.65 -22.52
N PRO A 78 -7.70 8.85 -22.05
CA PRO A 78 -6.59 9.18 -22.92
C PRO A 78 -6.06 7.97 -23.68
N GLU A 79 -5.14 8.21 -24.62
CA GLU A 79 -4.53 7.16 -25.44
C GLU A 79 -3.77 6.12 -24.60
N HIS A 80 -3.08 6.56 -23.54
CA HIS A 80 -2.22 5.67 -22.76
C HIS A 80 -2.72 5.47 -21.32
N ILE A 81 -2.90 4.20 -20.92
CA ILE A 81 -3.25 3.82 -19.55
C ILE A 81 -2.15 2.97 -18.96
N PHE A 82 -1.65 3.38 -17.80
CA PHE A 82 -0.56 2.73 -17.10
C PHE A 82 -0.99 2.18 -15.75
N ALA A 83 -0.51 0.98 -15.42
CA ALA A 83 -0.63 0.42 -14.08
C ALA A 83 0.71 -0.13 -13.61
N VAL A 84 1.01 0.04 -12.31
CA VAL A 84 2.27 -0.49 -11.76
C VAL A 84 2.26 -2.02 -11.65
N GLY A 85 1.13 -2.63 -11.29
CA GLY A 85 1.06 -4.06 -11.02
C GLY A 85 -0.09 -4.74 -11.75
N SER A 86 0.10 -6.02 -12.08
CA SER A 86 -0.85 -6.85 -12.83
C SER A 86 -2.27 -6.80 -12.27
N LYS A 87 -2.45 -6.93 -10.95
CA LYS A 87 -3.78 -6.87 -10.33
C LYS A 87 -4.50 -5.52 -10.49
N THR A 88 -3.76 -4.44 -10.68
CA THR A 88 -4.34 -3.12 -10.97
C THR A 88 -4.72 -3.04 -12.45
N ALA A 89 -3.89 -3.59 -13.34
CA ALA A 89 -4.18 -3.71 -14.78
C ALA A 89 -5.41 -4.57 -15.06
N GLU A 90 -5.52 -5.76 -14.45
CA GLU A 90 -6.70 -6.64 -14.57
C GLU A 90 -8.01 -5.89 -14.27
N MET A 91 -8.02 -5.01 -13.26
CA MET A 91 -9.20 -4.23 -12.89
C MET A 91 -9.53 -3.10 -13.89
N LEU A 92 -8.54 -2.59 -14.61
CA LEU A 92 -8.71 -1.59 -15.66
C LEU A 92 -9.14 -2.26 -16.97
N GLU A 93 -8.61 -3.44 -17.27
CA GLU A 93 -9.02 -4.28 -18.41
C GLU A 93 -10.48 -4.71 -18.27
N GLU A 94 -10.98 -4.97 -17.05
CA GLU A 94 -12.43 -5.15 -16.77
C GLU A 94 -13.29 -3.94 -17.18
N LEU A 95 -12.69 -2.77 -17.38
CA LEU A 95 -13.34 -1.55 -17.90
C LEU A 95 -13.15 -1.39 -19.42
N ASN A 96 -12.64 -2.43 -20.10
CA ASN A 96 -12.27 -2.43 -21.52
C ASN A 96 -11.16 -1.42 -21.87
N LEU A 97 -10.24 -1.16 -20.94
CA LEU A 97 -9.05 -0.35 -21.19
C LEU A 97 -7.88 -1.24 -21.61
N GLU A 98 -7.10 -0.77 -22.58
CA GLU A 98 -5.79 -1.34 -22.87
C GLU A 98 -4.76 -0.76 -21.91
N VAL A 99 -4.06 -1.62 -21.16
CA VAL A 99 -3.21 -1.19 -20.05
C VAL A 99 -1.78 -1.63 -20.26
N THR A 100 -0.87 -0.68 -20.13
CA THR A 100 0.57 -0.94 -20.13
C THR A 100 1.08 -1.11 -18.70
N ILE A 101 1.77 -2.23 -18.45
CA ILE A 101 2.49 -2.49 -17.18
C ILE A 101 4.00 -2.54 -17.40
N PRO A 102 4.82 -2.17 -16.40
CA PRO A 102 6.26 -2.36 -16.44
C PRO A 102 6.65 -3.83 -16.26
N ASP A 103 7.88 -4.17 -16.65
CA ASP A 103 8.44 -5.51 -16.45
C ASP A 103 8.64 -5.82 -14.96
N GLU A 104 9.06 -4.81 -14.19
CA GLU A 104 9.09 -4.85 -12.74
C GLU A 104 7.96 -4.01 -12.14
N TYR A 105 7.20 -4.58 -11.20
CA TYR A 105 6.01 -3.91 -10.63
C TYR A 105 6.34 -2.81 -9.62
N ASN A 106 7.14 -1.83 -10.04
CA ASN A 106 7.53 -0.66 -9.26
C ASN A 106 7.38 0.63 -10.09
N VAL A 107 7.39 1.78 -9.40
CA VAL A 107 7.18 3.10 -10.04
C VAL A 107 8.37 3.58 -10.87
N VAL A 108 9.58 3.05 -10.63
CA VAL A 108 10.79 3.41 -11.37
C VAL A 108 10.75 2.79 -12.76
N ALA A 109 10.54 1.47 -12.84
CA ALA A 109 10.38 0.75 -14.10
C ALA A 109 9.17 1.27 -14.90
N LEU A 110 8.08 1.66 -14.22
CA LEU A 110 6.96 2.31 -14.90
C LEU A 110 7.38 3.63 -15.55
N ALA A 111 8.09 4.50 -14.82
CA ALA A 111 8.53 5.77 -15.34
C ALA A 111 9.53 5.61 -16.51
N GLU A 112 10.42 4.62 -16.45
CA GLU A 112 11.33 4.28 -17.57
C GLU A 112 10.55 3.90 -18.83
N LYS A 113 9.52 3.05 -18.69
CA LYS A 113 8.67 2.66 -19.81
C LYS A 113 7.89 3.84 -20.40
N MET A 114 7.45 4.77 -19.55
CA MET A 114 6.73 5.97 -19.99
C MET A 114 7.63 6.95 -20.76
N LYS A 115 8.95 6.96 -20.52
CA LYS A 115 9.91 7.81 -21.26
C LYS A 115 10.12 7.40 -22.72
N GLU A 116 9.67 6.21 -23.10
CA GLU A 116 9.66 5.78 -24.50
C GLU A 116 8.58 6.50 -25.33
N LEU A 117 7.70 7.25 -24.67
CA LEU A 117 6.61 8.02 -25.28
C LEU A 117 6.82 9.52 -25.09
N GLU A 118 6.34 10.32 -26.04
CA GLU A 118 6.34 11.79 -25.97
C GLU A 118 5.11 12.28 -25.18
N LEU A 119 5.12 12.10 -23.85
CA LEU A 119 4.04 12.55 -22.96
C LEU A 119 4.31 13.96 -22.41
N THR A 120 3.29 14.81 -22.38
CA THR A 120 3.36 16.16 -21.79
C THR A 120 2.48 16.30 -20.54
N ASN A 121 1.23 15.84 -20.57
CA ASN A 121 0.27 15.99 -19.48
C ASN A 121 -0.21 14.64 -18.98
N VAL A 122 0.20 14.27 -17.76
CA VAL A 122 -0.10 12.95 -17.19
C VAL A 122 -0.96 13.11 -15.95
N THR A 123 -2.03 12.33 -15.87
CA THR A 123 -2.90 12.29 -14.69
C THR A 123 -2.62 11.05 -13.86
N HIS A 124 -2.26 11.22 -12.58
CA HIS A 124 -2.11 10.12 -11.63
C HIS A 124 -3.30 10.06 -10.69
N PHE A 125 -4.12 9.02 -10.82
CA PHE A 125 -5.18 8.75 -9.85
C PHE A 125 -4.60 8.06 -8.62
N CYS A 126 -4.61 8.75 -7.49
CA CYS A 126 -3.86 8.36 -6.30
C CYS A 126 -4.67 8.52 -5.01
N GLY A 127 -4.03 8.17 -3.90
CA GLY A 127 -4.52 8.52 -2.57
C GLY A 127 -3.78 9.74 -2.02
N ASN A 128 -4.24 10.27 -0.89
CA ASN A 128 -3.60 11.40 -0.19
C ASN A 128 -2.20 11.10 0.38
N LEU A 129 -1.80 9.83 0.46
CA LEU A 129 -0.45 9.48 0.88
C LEU A 129 0.49 9.67 -0.30
N LYS A 130 1.60 10.39 -0.06
CA LYS A 130 2.59 10.72 -1.10
C LYS A 130 2.91 9.49 -1.93
N ALA A 131 2.48 9.51 -3.20
CA ALA A 131 3.21 8.78 -4.20
C ALA A 131 4.64 9.31 -4.16
N GLY A 132 5.65 8.45 -4.20
CA GLY A 132 7.05 8.87 -4.12
C GLY A 132 7.44 9.84 -5.25
N ASP A 133 8.72 9.90 -5.56
CA ASP A 133 9.33 10.80 -6.56
C ASP A 133 8.80 10.65 -8.01
N LEU A 134 7.58 10.17 -8.29
CA LEU A 134 7.00 9.95 -9.62
C LEU A 134 7.14 11.16 -10.54
N ASN A 135 6.88 12.38 -10.04
CA ASN A 135 7.10 13.61 -10.82
C ASN A 135 8.57 13.75 -11.26
N LYS A 136 9.50 13.53 -10.33
CA LYS A 136 10.95 13.56 -10.58
C LYS A 136 11.41 12.39 -11.47
N LEU A 137 10.78 11.23 -11.37
CA LEU A 137 11.09 10.05 -12.17
C LEU A 137 10.68 10.23 -13.64
N LEU A 138 9.52 10.84 -13.88
CA LEU A 138 9.00 11.13 -15.23
C LEU A 138 9.83 12.22 -15.93
N GLY A 139 10.35 13.19 -15.18
CA GLY A 139 11.19 14.27 -15.68
C GLY A 139 10.47 15.63 -15.70
N GLU A 140 11.24 16.70 -15.83
CA GLU A 140 10.72 18.08 -15.70
C GLU A 140 9.80 18.51 -16.86
N ASP A 141 9.91 17.84 -18.02
CA ASP A 141 9.08 18.12 -19.20
C ASP A 141 7.66 17.54 -19.09
N VAL A 142 7.42 16.64 -18.13
CA VAL A 142 6.11 16.01 -17.91
C VAL A 142 5.37 16.74 -16.78
N ASN A 143 4.22 17.32 -17.12
CA ASN A 143 3.29 17.89 -16.15
C ASN A 143 2.43 16.80 -15.52
N LEU A 144 2.80 16.39 -14.30
CA LEU A 144 2.05 15.39 -13.53
C LEU A 144 0.95 16.04 -12.67
N THR A 145 -0.31 15.80 -13.03
CA THR A 145 -1.47 16.14 -12.18
C THR A 145 -1.86 14.95 -11.32
N SER A 146 -1.67 15.05 -10.00
CA SER A 146 -2.09 14.01 -9.05
C SER A 146 -3.51 14.29 -8.55
N VAL A 147 -4.43 13.37 -8.81
CA VAL A 147 -5.84 13.49 -8.45
C VAL A 147 -6.16 12.50 -7.33
N GLU A 148 -6.42 13.04 -6.14
CA GLU A 148 -6.82 12.25 -4.97
C GLU A 148 -8.23 11.67 -5.14
N VAL A 149 -8.33 10.38 -5.40
CA VAL A 149 -9.61 9.68 -5.55
C VAL A 149 -9.97 8.80 -4.36
N TYR A 150 -9.04 8.62 -3.43
CA TYR A 150 -9.32 8.04 -2.12
C TYR A 150 -8.43 8.67 -1.05
N ARG A 151 -8.83 8.56 0.22
CA ARG A 151 -8.04 9.05 1.34
C ARG A 151 -7.83 7.94 2.34
N THR A 152 -6.57 7.70 2.69
CA THR A 152 -6.19 6.91 3.86
C THR A 152 -6.27 7.83 5.08
N LYS A 153 -6.93 7.37 6.13
CA LYS A 153 -7.03 8.03 7.43
C LYS A 153 -6.34 7.17 8.48
N LEU A 154 -5.53 7.80 9.32
CA LEU A 154 -4.98 7.17 10.51
C LEU A 154 -6.14 6.79 11.46
N ALA A 155 -6.04 5.62 12.08
CA ALA A 155 -7.02 5.09 12.99
C ALA A 155 -6.29 4.56 14.25
N PRO A 156 -5.73 5.46 15.07
CA PRO A 156 -4.84 5.07 16.14
C PRO A 156 -5.61 4.33 17.25
N HIS A 157 -5.08 3.17 17.65
CA HIS A 157 -5.58 2.38 18.76
C HIS A 157 -4.56 2.36 19.89
N THR A 158 -5.00 2.50 21.14
CA THR A 158 -4.15 2.25 22.30
C THR A 158 -4.14 0.76 22.61
N LEU A 159 -2.96 0.17 22.66
CA LEU A 159 -2.74 -1.24 22.94
C LEU A 159 -1.73 -1.39 24.06
N ASN A 160 -1.89 -2.44 24.87
CA ASN A 160 -0.81 -2.85 25.77
C ASN A 160 0.18 -3.71 24.98
N ILE A 161 1.28 -3.09 24.51
CA ILE A 161 2.27 -3.73 23.63
C ILE A 161 2.96 -4.91 24.30
N SER A 162 3.12 -4.88 25.63
CA SER A 162 3.75 -5.98 26.39
C SER A 162 3.01 -7.32 26.27
N ASN A 163 1.79 -7.32 25.73
CA ASN A 163 1.03 -8.53 25.46
C ASN A 163 1.39 -9.22 24.14
N TYR A 164 2.23 -8.63 23.30
CA TYR A 164 2.55 -9.15 21.97
C TYR A 164 4.02 -9.53 21.88
N ASP A 165 4.28 -10.69 21.30
CA ASP A 165 5.62 -11.16 20.98
C ASP A 165 6.09 -10.61 19.62
N GLY A 166 5.15 -10.25 18.74
CA GLY A 166 5.47 -9.62 17.46
C GLY A 166 4.41 -8.63 16.97
N ILE A 167 4.86 -7.60 16.24
CA ILE A 167 4.02 -6.59 15.59
C ILE A 167 4.33 -6.57 14.10
N VAL A 168 3.29 -6.52 13.28
CA VAL A 168 3.40 -6.54 11.83
C VAL A 168 2.86 -5.23 11.24
N PHE A 169 3.71 -4.52 10.51
CA PHE A 169 3.38 -3.32 9.76
C PHE A 169 3.36 -3.60 8.26
N MET A 170 2.24 -3.24 7.63
CA MET A 170 2.00 -3.46 6.19
C MET A 170 2.09 -2.17 5.36
N SER A 171 2.41 -1.04 5.99
CA SER A 171 2.59 0.26 5.34
C SER A 171 3.17 1.28 6.32
N PRO A 172 3.90 2.30 5.84
CA PRO A 172 4.40 3.40 6.66
C PRO A 172 3.32 4.10 7.50
N SER A 173 2.14 4.37 6.93
CA SER A 173 1.05 5.03 7.67
C SER A 173 0.46 4.19 8.81
N ALA A 174 0.64 2.87 8.78
CA ALA A 174 0.25 2.02 9.91
C ALA A 174 1.24 2.17 11.08
N VAL A 175 2.53 2.38 10.78
CA VAL A 175 3.55 2.73 11.79
C VAL A 175 3.22 4.09 12.40
N GLU A 176 2.98 5.09 11.56
CA GLU A 176 2.61 6.44 11.98
C GLU A 176 1.41 6.41 12.92
N SER A 177 0.29 5.82 12.48
CA SER A 177 -0.90 5.71 13.31
C SER A 177 -0.69 4.91 14.60
N PHE A 178 0.20 3.91 14.58
CA PHE A 178 0.53 3.17 15.80
C PHE A 178 1.30 4.03 16.80
N SER A 179 2.29 4.78 16.33
CA SER A 179 3.14 5.64 17.17
C SER A 179 2.38 6.80 17.83
N GLU A 180 1.25 7.24 17.27
CA GLU A 180 0.42 8.31 17.87
C GLU A 180 -0.12 7.98 19.27
N ARG A 181 -0.29 6.70 19.61
CA ARG A 181 -0.95 6.27 20.85
C ARG A 181 -0.24 5.15 21.60
N ASN A 182 0.90 4.69 21.11
CA ASN A 182 1.63 3.58 21.70
C ASN A 182 3.12 3.90 21.80
N GLU A 183 3.69 3.64 22.97
CA GLU A 183 5.11 3.86 23.24
C GLU A 183 5.96 2.72 22.66
N ILE A 184 7.11 3.05 22.09
CA ILE A 184 8.02 2.07 21.49
C ILE A 184 9.01 1.63 22.57
N ASN A 185 8.51 0.84 23.52
CA ASN A 185 9.27 0.33 24.66
C ASN A 185 9.06 -1.18 24.91
N GLY A 186 8.39 -1.86 23.97
CA GLY A 186 8.12 -3.29 24.06
C GLY A 186 9.28 -4.14 23.56
N THR A 187 9.34 -5.38 24.05
CA THR A 187 10.26 -6.43 23.57
C THR A 187 9.76 -7.13 22.30
N ALA A 188 8.62 -6.68 21.75
CA ALA A 188 7.98 -7.31 20.61
C ALA A 188 8.86 -7.19 19.36
N LYS A 189 9.01 -8.28 18.61
CA LYS A 189 9.72 -8.24 17.34
C LYS A 189 8.87 -7.55 16.27
N VAL A 190 9.45 -6.60 15.56
CA VAL A 190 8.76 -5.89 14.47
C VAL A 190 9.04 -6.55 13.12
N PHE A 191 7.98 -6.76 12.37
CA PHE A 191 8.01 -7.26 11.00
C PHE A 191 7.40 -6.22 10.06
N CYS A 192 8.13 -5.86 9.02
CA CYS A 192 7.72 -4.86 8.03
C CYS A 192 7.54 -5.53 6.68
N ILE A 193 6.48 -5.19 5.94
CA ILE A 193 6.22 -5.79 4.62
C ILE A 193 7.31 -5.44 3.58
N GLY A 194 8.02 -4.34 3.76
CA GLY A 194 9.01 -3.87 2.80
C GLY A 194 9.83 -2.68 3.31
N PRO A 195 10.88 -2.29 2.58
CA PRO A 195 11.90 -1.35 3.04
C PRO A 195 11.36 0.03 3.44
N THR A 196 10.34 0.53 2.75
CA THR A 196 9.73 1.83 3.09
C THR A 196 8.97 1.79 4.42
N THR A 197 8.41 0.62 4.78
CA THR A 197 7.71 0.44 6.06
C THR A 197 8.72 0.25 7.20
N GLU A 198 9.83 -0.44 6.93
CA GLU A 198 10.95 -0.55 7.86
C GLU A 198 11.57 0.81 8.18
N ALA A 199 11.90 1.62 7.16
CA ALA A 199 12.41 2.97 7.37
C ALA A 199 11.49 3.80 8.26
N ALA A 200 10.16 3.75 8.03
CA ALA A 200 9.20 4.44 8.88
C ALA A 200 9.16 3.89 10.32
N ALA A 201 9.34 2.57 10.51
CA ALA A 201 9.43 1.95 11.83
C ALA A 201 10.70 2.39 12.58
N GLU A 202 11.83 2.46 11.89
CA GLU A 202 13.09 2.95 12.45
C GLU A 202 13.03 4.43 12.82
N GLU A 203 12.40 5.27 11.99
CA GLU A 203 12.21 6.70 12.27
C GLU A 203 11.46 6.98 13.57
N VAL A 204 10.49 6.12 13.93
CA VAL A 204 9.75 6.27 15.19
C VAL A 204 10.47 5.61 16.38
N GLY A 205 11.56 4.87 16.15
CA GLY A 205 12.41 4.30 17.18
C GLY A 205 12.34 2.79 17.35
N PHE A 206 11.74 2.05 16.39
CA PHE A 206 11.90 0.59 16.37
C PHE A 206 13.30 0.22 15.87
N GLU A 207 13.89 -0.82 16.45
CA GLU A 207 15.21 -1.30 16.06
C GLU A 207 15.14 -2.76 15.62
N ASN A 208 16.05 -3.17 14.75
CA ASN A 208 16.18 -4.55 14.28
C ASN A 208 14.86 -5.08 13.70
N CYS A 209 14.19 -4.33 12.84
CA CYS A 209 13.01 -4.83 12.12
C CYS A 209 13.39 -6.05 11.26
N ILE A 210 12.42 -6.92 10.96
CA ILE A 210 12.56 -7.99 9.96
C ILE A 210 11.72 -7.61 8.75
N THR A 211 12.39 -7.49 7.61
CA THR A 211 11.77 -7.23 6.31
C THR A 211 12.08 -8.40 5.37
N PRO A 212 11.08 -9.01 4.71
CA PRO A 212 11.32 -10.06 3.72
C PRO A 212 12.02 -9.49 2.47
N GLU A 213 12.70 -10.37 1.72
CA GLU A 213 13.34 -10.00 0.45
C GLU A 213 12.31 -9.46 -0.56
N TYR A 214 11.15 -10.13 -0.66
CA TYR A 214 10.05 -9.71 -1.51
C TYR A 214 8.90 -9.14 -0.66
N SER A 215 8.37 -7.99 -1.07
CA SER A 215 7.30 -7.30 -0.33
C SER A 215 5.91 -7.92 -0.53
N THR A 216 5.79 -9.23 -0.27
CA THR A 216 4.53 -9.95 -0.31
C THR A 216 4.13 -10.45 1.08
N LEU A 217 2.82 -10.64 1.27
CA LEU A 217 2.29 -11.16 2.53
C LEU A 217 2.77 -12.60 2.79
N ASP A 218 3.10 -13.36 1.75
CA ASP A 218 3.55 -14.74 1.88
C ASP A 218 4.99 -14.80 2.42
N ASP A 219 5.92 -14.04 1.83
CA ASP A 219 7.30 -13.91 2.33
C ASP A 219 7.37 -13.30 3.74
N LEU A 220 6.49 -12.34 4.03
CA LEU A 220 6.37 -11.79 5.38
C LEU A 220 5.91 -12.85 6.38
N THR A 221 4.96 -13.70 5.99
CA THR A 221 4.47 -14.79 6.84
C THR A 221 5.57 -15.83 7.10
N GLU A 222 6.35 -16.16 6.08
CA GLU A 222 7.51 -17.05 6.21
C GLU A 222 8.57 -16.45 7.15
N SER A 223 8.84 -15.16 7.05
CA SER A 223 9.78 -14.46 7.95
C SER A 223 9.32 -14.51 9.42
N ILE A 224 8.02 -14.36 9.68
CA ILE A 224 7.43 -14.52 11.02
C ILE A 224 7.62 -15.96 11.51
N GLN A 225 7.33 -16.95 10.66
CA GLN A 225 7.51 -18.36 10.99
C GLN A 225 8.96 -18.69 11.34
N ASN A 226 9.91 -18.26 10.51
CA ASN A 226 11.33 -18.52 10.71
C ASN A 226 11.89 -17.88 11.99
N TYR A 227 11.33 -16.74 12.43
CA TYR A 227 11.78 -16.09 13.67
C TYR A 227 11.30 -16.79 14.95
N PHE A 228 10.08 -17.32 14.95
CA PHE A 228 9.46 -17.91 16.15
C PHE A 228 9.55 -19.44 16.24
N ASN A 229 10.00 -20.10 15.17
CA ASN A 229 10.25 -21.55 15.14
C ASN A 229 11.59 -21.94 15.76
#